data_AF-A0A1T1GUD9-F1
#
_entry.id   AF-A0A1T1GUD9-F1
#
_cell.length_a   1.000
_cell.length_b   1.000
_cell.length_c   1.000
_cell.angle_alpha   90.00
_cell.angle_beta   90.00
_cell.angle_gamma   90.00
#
_symmetry.space_group_name_H-M   'P 1'
#
loop_
_entity.id
_entity.type
_entity.pdbx_description
1 polymer ?
#
loop_
_entity_poly.entity_id
_entity_poly.type
_entity_poly.pdbx_seq_one_letter_code
_entity_poly.pdbx_strand_id
1 'polypeptide(L)'
;MLTIFVEIIMGGFIANFRASEHPIINLITRGVLIGITLFFLGLFSSILSGSNFSFIFALKVCLLIGLGGTLWISLIEYIFGKKSNK
;
A
#
# COMPACT_ATOMS: atom_id res chain seq x y z
N MET A 1 5.71 13.99 25.35
CA MET A 1 5.69 14.08 23.86
C MET A 1 6.76 13.22 23.21
N LEU A 2 8.03 13.32 23.61
CA LEU A 2 9.13 12.56 23.02
C LEU A 2 8.97 11.02 23.15
N THR A 3 8.49 10.54 24.29
CA THR A 3 8.21 9.11 24.55
C THR A 3 7.18 8.52 23.60
N ILE A 4 6.09 9.25 23.34
CA ILE A 4 5.04 8.84 22.38
C ILE A 4 5.63 8.75 20.97
N PHE A 5 6.52 9.68 20.62
CA PHE A 5 7.18 9.69 19.31
C PHE A 5 8.10 8.47 19.12
N VAL A 6 8.87 8.12 20.16
CA VAL A 6 9.74 6.93 20.15
C VAL A 6 8.91 5.65 20.07
N GLU A 7 7.77 5.59 20.77
CA GLU A 7 6.88 4.43 20.77
C GLU A 7 6.23 4.20 19.39
N ILE A 8 5.81 5.27 18.71
CA ILE A 8 5.30 5.20 17.33
C ILE A 8 6.39 4.71 16.36
N ILE A 9 7.62 5.22 16.49
CA ILE A 9 8.75 4.80 15.64
C ILE A 9 9.11 3.34 15.91
N MET A 10 9.26 2.92 17.17
CA MET A 10 9.53 1.51 17.52
C MET A 10 8.41 0.60 17.07
N GLY A 11 7.15 0.99 17.24
CA GLY A 11 5.99 0.22 16.77
C GLY A 11 6.02 0.03 15.25
N GLY A 12 6.35 1.08 14.49
CA GLY A 12 6.56 1.00 13.05
C GLY A 12 7.72 0.08 12.66
N PHE A 13 8.83 0.14 13.38
CA PHE A 13 9.99 -0.75 13.16
C PHE A 13 9.64 -2.22 13.44
N ILE A 14 9.00 -2.53 14.56
CA ILE A 14 8.61 -3.90 14.93
C ILE A 14 7.61 -4.47 13.92
N ALA A 15 6.62 -3.67 13.50
CA ALA A 15 5.68 -4.06 12.46
C ALA A 15 6.38 -4.36 11.13
N ASN A 16 7.38 -3.53 10.76
CA ASN A 16 8.14 -3.72 9.52
C ASN A 16 9.10 -4.94 9.59
N PHE A 17 9.75 -5.18 10.72
CA PHE A 17 10.57 -6.37 10.95
C PHE A 17 9.75 -7.66 10.85
N ARG A 18 8.58 -7.69 11.50
CA ARG A 18 7.68 -8.85 11.45
C ARG A 18 7.02 -9.05 10.08
N ALA A 19 6.79 -7.97 9.34
CA ALA A 19 6.36 -8.04 7.95
C ALA A 19 7.45 -8.58 7.01
N SER A 20 8.74 -8.39 7.33
CA SER A 20 9.86 -8.97 6.58
C SER A 20 9.93 -10.50 6.71
N GLU A 21 9.45 -11.07 7.81
CA GLU A 21 9.36 -12.53 8.01
C GLU A 21 8.26 -13.17 7.13
N HIS A 22 7.27 -12.36 6.72
CA HIS A 22 6.15 -12.79 5.89
C HIS A 22 6.03 -11.93 4.63
N PRO A 23 6.83 -12.21 3.57
CA PRO A 23 6.89 -11.38 2.36
C PRO A 23 5.52 -11.20 1.68
N ILE A 24 4.64 -12.19 1.81
CA ILE A 24 3.26 -12.15 1.29
C ILE A 24 2.41 -11.11 2.04
N ILE A 25 2.52 -11.04 3.36
CA ILE A 25 1.74 -10.10 4.18
C ILE A 25 2.19 -8.66 3.91
N ASN A 26 3.50 -8.43 3.80
CA ASN A 26 4.05 -7.12 3.43
C ASN A 26 3.53 -6.65 2.06
N LEU A 27 3.51 -7.54 1.06
CA LEU A 27 3.02 -7.24 -0.28
C LEU A 27 1.54 -6.85 -0.29
N ILE A 28 0.71 -7.62 0.41
CA ILE A 28 -0.72 -7.32 0.55
C ILE A 28 -0.92 -5.99 1.26
N THR A 29 -0.21 -5.76 2.37
CA THR A 29 -0.34 -4.55 3.19
C THR A 29 0.03 -3.31 2.39
N ARG A 30 1.12 -3.34 1.60
CA ARG A 30 1.50 -2.26 0.69
C ARG A 30 0.44 -2.00 -0.38
N GLY A 31 -0.12 -3.06 -0.98
CA GLY A 31 -1.14 -2.92 -2.02
C GLY A 31 -2.44 -2.32 -1.50
N VAL A 32 -2.85 -2.72 -0.29
CA VAL A 32 -4.00 -2.16 0.42
C VAL A 32 -3.76 -0.70 0.79
N LEU A 33 -2.57 -0.35 1.31
CA LEU A 33 -2.19 1.03 1.60
C LEU A 33 -2.29 1.93 0.37
N ILE A 34 -1.69 1.52 -0.75
CA ILE A 34 -1.73 2.27 -2.01
C ILE A 34 -3.17 2.44 -2.50
N GLY A 35 -3.97 1.36 -2.47
CA GLY A 35 -5.37 1.40 -2.87
C GLY A 35 -6.21 2.35 -2.02
N ILE A 36 -6.02 2.34 -0.70
CA ILE A 36 -6.70 3.24 0.23
C ILE A 36 -6.28 4.69 -0.02
N THR A 37 -4.99 4.97 -0.19
CA THR A 37 -4.49 6.33 -0.47
C THR A 37 -5.07 6.89 -1.77
N LEU A 38 -5.08 6.09 -2.84
CA LEU A 38 -5.67 6.48 -4.12
C LEU A 38 -7.19 6.71 -4.01
N PHE A 39 -7.88 5.90 -3.21
CA PHE A 39 -9.30 6.07 -2.95
C PHE A 39 -9.59 7.40 -2.25
N PHE A 40 -8.85 7.74 -1.18
CA PHE A 40 -9.00 9.02 -0.49
C PHE A 40 -8.66 10.21 -1.40
N LEU A 41 -7.64 10.08 -2.25
CA LEU A 41 -7.28 11.12 -3.23
C LEU A 41 -8.41 11.36 -4.23
N GLY A 42 -8.98 10.30 -4.80
CA GLY A 42 -10.11 10.37 -5.73
C GLY A 42 -11.36 10.94 -5.06
N LEU A 43 -11.62 10.57 -3.80
CA LEU A 43 -12.71 11.12 -3.00
C LEU A 43 -12.58 12.62 -2.81
N PHE A 44 -11.40 13.06 -2.37
CA PHE A 44 -11.12 14.48 -2.13
C PHE A 44 -11.27 15.30 -3.42
N SER A 45 -10.77 14.78 -4.54
CA SER A 45 -10.93 15.38 -5.86
C SER A 45 -12.41 15.48 -6.27
N SER A 46 -13.20 14.44 -6.02
CA SER A 46 -14.62 14.47 -6.39
C SER A 46 -15.45 15.43 -5.55
N ILE A 47 -15.12 15.58 -4.26
CA ILE A 47 -15.74 16.59 -3.38
C ILE A 47 -15.46 17.99 -3.92
N LEU A 48 -14.21 18.28 -4.32
CA LEU A 48 -13.82 19.56 -4.90
C LEU A 48 -14.53 19.85 -6.24
N SER A 49 -14.69 18.82 -7.07
CA SER A 49 -15.26 18.96 -8.41
C SER A 49 -16.80 18.96 -8.42
N GLY A 50 -17.47 18.68 -7.29
CA GLY A 50 -18.93 18.55 -7.22
C GLY A 50 -19.50 17.39 -8.07
N SER A 51 -18.66 16.42 -8.44
CA SER A 51 -19.01 15.31 -9.33
C SER A 51 -19.66 14.17 -8.56
N ASN A 52 -20.59 13.46 -9.20
CA ASN A 52 -21.19 12.25 -8.67
C ASN A 52 -20.14 11.12 -8.61
N PHE A 53 -19.63 10.86 -7.41
CA PHE A 53 -18.68 9.78 -7.16
C PHE A 53 -19.40 8.50 -6.76
N SER A 54 -19.25 7.44 -7.56
CA SER A 54 -19.71 6.11 -7.12
C SER A 54 -18.68 5.50 -6.17
N PHE A 55 -18.91 5.69 -4.86
CA PHE A 55 -18.03 5.23 -3.78
C PHE A 55 -17.63 3.75 -3.91
N ILE A 56 -18.61 2.88 -4.15
CA ILE A 56 -18.40 1.42 -4.20
C ILE A 56 -17.58 1.03 -5.43
N PHE A 57 -17.84 1.65 -6.58
CA PHE A 57 -17.10 1.38 -7.82
C PHE A 57 -15.66 1.85 -7.70
N ALA A 58 -15.44 3.07 -7.22
CA ALA A 58 -14.11 3.62 -7.04
C ALA A 58 -13.27 2.81 -6.05
N LEU A 59 -13.86 2.37 -4.93
CA LEU A 59 -13.16 1.56 -3.95
C LEU A 59 -12.68 0.23 -4.54
N LYS A 60 -13.52 -0.44 -5.34
CA LYS A 60 -13.14 -1.68 -6.04
C LYS A 60 -11.99 -1.45 -7.03
N VAL A 61 -12.09 -0.39 -7.84
CA VAL A 61 -11.08 -0.06 -8.85
C VAL A 61 -9.75 0.30 -8.19
N CYS A 62 -9.75 1.13 -7.15
CA CYS A 62 -8.54 1.51 -6.42
C CYS A 62 -7.87 0.32 -5.72
N LEU A 63 -8.64 -0.61 -5.13
CA LEU A 63 -8.08 -1.83 -4.54
C LEU A 63 -7.49 -2.77 -5.60
N LEU A 64 -8.14 -2.92 -6.74
CA LEU A 64 -7.62 -3.73 -7.85
C LEU A 64 -6.32 -3.15 -8.41
N ILE A 65 -6.25 -1.83 -8.59
CA ILE A 65 -5.03 -1.15 -9.06
C ILE A 65 -3.92 -1.24 -8.01
N GLY A 66 -4.25 -1.02 -6.73
CA GLY A 66 -3.29 -1.10 -5.64
C GLY A 66 -2.66 -2.49 -5.48
N LEU A 67 -3.48 -3.54 -5.49
CA LEU A 67 -3.02 -4.93 -5.41
C LEU A 67 -2.34 -5.40 -6.71
N GLY A 68 -2.89 -5.02 -7.87
CA GLY A 68 -2.30 -5.32 -9.17
C GLY A 68 -0.93 -4.69 -9.35
N GLY A 69 -0.77 -3.43 -8.93
CA GLY A 69 0.50 -2.72 -8.95
C GLY A 69 1.55 -3.36 -8.06
N THR A 70 1.19 -3.74 -6.82
CA THR A 70 2.15 -4.41 -5.93
C THR A 70 2.51 -5.82 -6.35
N LEU A 71 1.58 -6.57 -6.95
CA LEU A 71 1.89 -7.84 -7.61
C LEU A 71 2.89 -7.66 -8.77
N TRP A 72 2.71 -6.61 -9.59
CA TRP A 72 3.60 -6.32 -10.71
C TRP A 72 5.02 -5.98 -10.23
N ILE A 73 5.13 -5.13 -9.21
CA ILE A 73 6.41 -4.77 -8.59
C ILE A 73 7.09 -6.03 -8.01
N SER A 74 6.33 -6.90 -7.36
CA SER A 74 6.87 -8.15 -6.81
C SER A 74 7.35 -9.13 -7.89
N LEU A 75 6.66 -9.20 -9.04
CA LEU A 75 7.14 -9.96 -10.20
C LEU A 75 8.45 -9.39 -10.76
N ILE A 76 8.57 -8.06 -10.84
CA ILE A 76 9.81 -7.39 -11.28
C ILE A 76 10.94 -7.72 -10.31
N GLU A 77 10.71 -7.59 -9.00
CA GLU A 77 11.69 -7.95 -7.96
C GLU A 77 12.09 -9.43 -8.03
N TYR A 78 11.16 -10.34 -8.31
CA TYR A 78 11.46 -11.76 -8.48
C TYR A 78 12.37 -12.02 -9.70
N ILE A 79 12.06 -11.41 -10.84
CA ILE A 79 12.80 -11.60 -12.09
C ILE A 79 14.18 -10.94 -12.02
N PHE A 80 14.27 -9.69 -11.53
CA PHE A 80 15.53 -8.94 -11.44
C PHE A 80 16.37 -9.32 -10.22
N GLY A 81 15.75 -9.60 -9.07
CA GLY A 81 16.45 -10.04 -7.85
C GLY A 81 17.12 -11.40 -8.04
N LYS A 82 16.52 -12.30 -8.82
CA LYS A 82 17.15 -13.57 -9.22
C LYS A 82 18.34 -13.38 -10.16
N LYS A 83 18.39 -12.28 -10.91
CA LYS A 83 19.49 -11.98 -11.85
C LYS A 83 20.72 -11.36 -11.16
N SER A 84 20.56 -10.76 -9.98
CA SER A 84 21.66 -10.14 -9.23
C SER A 84 22.47 -11.11 -8.35
N ASN A 85 22.01 -12.36 -8.21
CA ASN A 85 22.61 -13.36 -7.32
C ASN A 85 23.30 -14.49 -8.11
N LYS A 86 23.89 -14.16 -9.27
CA LYS A 86 24.61 -15.08 -10.13
C LYS A 86 25.91 -14.46 -10.61
#